data_AF-A0A3R5ZGD5-F1
#
_entry.id   AF-A0A3R5ZGD5-F1
#
_cell.length_a   1.000
_cell.length_b   1.000
_cell.length_c   1.000
_cell.angle_alpha   90.00
_cell.angle_beta   90.00
_cell.angle_gamma   90.00
#
_symmetry.space_group_name_H-M   'P 1'
#
loop_
_entity.id
_entity.type
_entity.pdbx_description
1 polymer ?
#
loop_
_entity_poly.entity_id
_entity_poly.type
_entity_poly.pdbx_seq_one_letter_code
_entity_poly.pdbx_strand_id
1 'polypeptide(L)'
;MELEIEKRYCQSCGMPLDINQEELLGTNGDQTKCDEYCVYCYQNGQYTVDYSMKKVIDVWVENTDLFNNHVHTQYTPNELRTVLNKRLPTLKRWKQKIDTENIYNEIINRIKVYINSHLFDMLNTEQLSKIAGLSKFHFLRIFKEYTGESIGVYIQRIRLEYIAHLLLTANLSLNNIVLQTNYQTKHSLSKAFKKRFGLSPSDYKQQYKQKSYNESPILSEKNHLKLRILVV
;
A
#
# COMPACT_ATOMS: atom_id res chain seq x y z
N MET A 1 30.30 26.65 6.74
CA MET A 1 29.38 27.65 7.30
C MET A 1 27.93 27.24 7.11
N GLU A 2 27.48 26.80 5.93
CA GLU A 2 26.17 26.11 5.76
C GLU A 2 26.12 24.71 6.42
N LEU A 3 27.27 24.04 6.52
CA LEU A 3 27.44 22.67 7.04
C LEU A 3 27.32 22.52 8.57
N GLU A 4 27.14 23.59 9.34
CA GLU A 4 26.91 23.51 10.81
C GLU A 4 25.45 23.68 11.21
N ILE A 5 24.60 24.24 10.35
CA ILE A 5 23.18 24.48 10.61
C ILE A 5 22.33 23.21 10.38
N GLU A 6 22.87 22.21 9.67
CA GLU A 6 22.25 20.89 9.51
C GLU A 6 22.31 20.00 10.78
N LYS A 7 22.99 20.45 11.84
CA LYS A 7 23.09 19.77 13.14
C LYS A 7 22.06 20.39 14.11
N ARG A 8 20.97 19.75 14.58
CA ARG A 8 20.39 18.42 14.38
C ARG A 8 18.88 18.60 14.49
N TYR A 9 18.14 18.39 13.42
CA TYR A 9 16.68 18.39 13.52
C TYR A 9 16.21 17.18 14.36
N CYS A 10 15.18 17.40 15.18
CA CYS A 10 14.45 16.33 15.86
C CYS A 10 14.03 15.29 14.82
N GLN A 11 14.45 14.05 15.04
CA GLN A 11 14.21 12.91 14.14
C GLN A 11 12.74 12.41 14.14
N SER A 12 11.84 13.20 14.75
CA SER A 12 10.40 13.01 14.78
C SER A 12 9.68 14.20 14.14
N CYS A 13 9.73 15.41 14.72
CA CYS A 13 8.95 16.54 14.21
C CYS A 13 9.67 17.45 13.21
N GLY A 14 10.99 17.28 13.01
CA GLY A 14 11.77 18.12 12.10
C GLY A 14 12.06 19.54 12.60
N MET A 15 11.88 19.80 13.90
CA MET A 15 12.29 21.03 14.60
C MET A 15 13.81 21.02 14.85
N PRO A 16 14.56 22.11 14.68
CA PRO A 16 15.95 22.14 15.13
C PRO A 16 16.09 21.84 16.61
N LEU A 17 17.15 21.12 16.94
CA LEU A 17 17.62 20.94 18.30
C LEU A 17 18.91 21.74 18.45
N ASP A 18 18.92 22.64 19.42
CA ASP A 18 20.16 23.15 19.98
C ASP A 18 20.63 22.16 21.06
N ILE A 19 21.72 21.45 20.78
CA ILE A 19 22.28 20.45 21.71
C ILE A 19 22.82 21.08 23.00
N ASN A 20 23.03 22.39 23.03
CA ASN A 20 23.47 23.11 24.22
C ASN A 20 22.28 23.53 25.12
N GLN A 21 21.04 23.44 24.62
CA GLN A 21 19.82 23.69 25.38
C GLN A 21 19.20 22.38 25.83
N GLU A 22 19.74 21.80 26.91
CA GLU A 22 19.33 20.49 27.42
C GLU A 22 17.84 20.40 27.78
N GLU A 23 17.20 21.51 28.13
CA GLU A 23 15.76 21.59 28.40
C GLU A 23 14.88 21.29 27.19
N LEU A 24 15.40 21.48 25.97
CA LEU A 24 14.70 21.20 24.72
C LEU A 24 14.91 19.77 24.22
N LEU A 25 15.85 19.03 24.81
CA LEU A 25 16.16 17.65 24.45
C LEU A 25 15.20 16.66 25.12
N GLY A 26 14.90 15.58 24.40
CA GLY A 26 14.10 14.47 24.93
C GLY A 26 14.80 13.72 26.05
N THR A 27 14.10 12.79 26.69
CA THR A 27 14.67 11.95 27.76
C THR A 27 14.53 10.45 27.46
N ASN A 28 15.61 9.71 27.71
CA ASN A 28 15.65 8.25 27.63
C ASN A 28 14.98 7.62 28.86
N GLY A 29 14.79 6.29 28.84
CA GLY A 29 14.16 5.57 29.96
C GLY A 29 14.95 5.63 31.26
N ASP A 30 16.27 5.83 31.18
CA ASP A 30 17.20 6.03 32.30
C ASP A 30 17.34 7.51 32.72
N GLN A 31 16.46 8.40 32.22
CA GLN A 31 16.46 9.84 32.45
C GLN A 31 17.61 10.62 31.82
N THR A 32 18.52 9.97 31.08
CA THR A 32 19.57 10.68 30.33
C THR A 32 18.97 11.48 29.16
N LYS A 33 19.64 12.56 28.75
CA LYS A 33 19.20 13.41 27.63
C LYS A 33 19.37 12.70 26.28
N CYS A 34 18.42 12.93 25.37
CA CYS A 34 18.43 12.42 24.01
C CYS A 34 18.61 13.57 23.03
N ASP A 35 19.74 13.59 22.31
CA ASP A 35 20.08 14.61 21.33
C ASP A 35 19.46 14.37 19.93
N GLU A 36 18.66 13.31 19.78
CA GLU A 36 17.97 12.96 18.54
C GLU A 36 16.53 13.49 18.47
N TYR A 37 15.89 13.74 19.61
CA TYR A 37 14.48 14.13 19.68
C TYR A 37 14.28 15.32 20.61
N CYS A 38 13.26 16.14 20.33
CA CYS A 38 12.90 17.22 21.25
C CYS A 38 12.08 16.70 22.43
N VAL A 39 12.07 17.48 23.51
CA VAL A 39 11.29 17.24 24.73
C VAL A 39 9.80 17.05 24.45
N TYR A 40 9.26 17.63 23.38
CA TYR A 40 7.85 17.48 23.02
C TYR A 40 7.53 16.21 22.25
N CYS A 41 8.55 15.53 21.68
CA CYS A 41 8.36 14.32 20.90
C CYS A 41 8.71 13.05 21.68
N TYR A 42 9.67 13.12 22.61
CA TYR A 42 10.22 11.92 23.25
C TYR A 42 10.59 12.18 24.72
N GLN A 43 9.96 11.43 25.62
CA GLN A 43 10.20 11.51 27.06
C GLN A 43 10.15 10.12 27.68
N ASN A 44 11.00 9.88 28.69
CA ASN A 44 11.07 8.63 29.44
C ASN A 44 11.21 7.38 28.53
N GLY A 45 11.95 7.50 27.43
CA GLY A 45 12.16 6.42 26.48
C GLY A 45 10.99 6.15 25.52
N GLN A 46 9.96 7.02 25.50
CA GLN A 46 8.75 6.82 24.69
C GLN A 46 8.36 8.08 23.91
N TYR A 47 7.69 7.89 22.77
CA TYR A 47 7.09 9.01 22.06
C TYR A 47 5.88 9.54 22.84
N THR A 48 5.85 10.84 23.06
CA THR A 48 4.78 11.54 23.82
C THR A 48 3.48 11.67 23.04
N VAL A 49 3.55 11.62 21.70
CA VAL A 49 2.41 11.85 20.80
C VAL A 49 2.44 10.90 19.59
N ASP A 50 1.31 10.28 19.28
CA ASP A 50 1.12 9.43 18.10
C ASP A 50 0.45 10.21 16.94
N TYR A 51 1.14 11.23 16.43
CA TYR A 51 0.70 11.95 15.25
C TYR A 51 1.09 11.22 13.96
N SER A 52 0.26 11.39 12.91
CA SER A 52 0.65 11.06 11.55
C SER A 52 1.64 12.10 11.01
N MET A 53 2.46 11.72 10.02
CA MET A 53 3.39 12.66 9.39
C MET A 53 2.65 13.88 8.83
N LYS A 54 1.50 13.67 8.16
CA LYS A 54 0.65 14.74 7.66
C LYS A 54 0.23 15.70 8.77
N LYS A 55 -0.19 15.19 9.94
CA LYS A 55 -0.59 16.04 11.06
C LYS A 55 0.58 16.88 11.58
N VAL A 56 1.80 16.33 11.61
CA VAL A 56 3.01 17.09 11.96
C VAL A 56 3.27 18.22 10.97
N ILE A 57 3.15 17.95 9.66
CA ILE A 57 3.29 19.00 8.63
C ILE A 57 2.23 20.08 8.81
N ASP A 58 0.96 19.68 8.98
CA ASP A 58 -0.15 20.63 9.11
C ASP A 58 0.03 21.53 10.34
N VAL A 59 0.46 20.99 11.48
CA VAL A 59 0.76 21.77 12.69
C VAL A 59 1.86 22.81 12.41
N TRP A 60 2.94 22.43 11.73
CA TRP A 60 4.00 23.40 11.41
C TRP A 60 3.59 24.44 10.38
N VAL A 61 2.78 24.07 9.39
CA VAL A 61 2.26 24.99 8.37
C VAL A 61 1.30 26.00 9.01
N GLU A 62 0.43 25.55 9.92
CA GLU A 62 -0.44 26.41 10.73
C GLU A 62 0.37 27.37 11.63
N ASN A 63 1.59 26.98 12.01
CA ASN A 63 2.48 27.72 12.91
C ASN A 63 3.79 28.15 12.22
N THR A 64 3.70 28.60 10.96
CA THR A 64 4.88 28.89 10.12
C THR A 64 5.80 29.94 10.75
N ASP A 65 5.24 30.97 11.40
CA ASP A 65 6.04 32.02 12.06
C ASP A 65 6.89 31.47 13.21
N LEU A 66 6.33 30.53 14.00
CA LEU A 66 7.09 29.87 15.07
C LEU A 66 8.23 29.04 14.49
N PHE A 67 7.98 28.29 13.41
CA PHE A 67 9.03 27.54 12.71
C PHE A 67 10.14 28.49 12.21
N ASN A 68 9.77 29.58 11.53
CA ASN A 68 10.70 30.57 11.01
C ASN A 68 11.55 31.20 12.12
N ASN A 69 10.95 31.52 13.26
CA ASN A 69 11.65 32.09 14.43
C ASN A 69 12.67 31.10 15.02
N HIS A 70 12.30 29.82 15.12
CA HIS A 70 13.20 28.79 15.66
C HIS A 70 14.40 28.50 14.77
N VAL A 71 14.29 28.69 13.46
CA VAL A 71 15.28 28.21 12.49
C VAL A 71 15.91 29.34 11.65
N HIS A 72 15.55 30.58 11.96
CA HIS A 72 15.95 31.81 11.25
C HIS A 72 15.67 31.76 9.74
N THR A 73 14.47 31.36 9.35
CA THR A 73 14.00 31.32 7.95
C THR A 73 12.84 32.29 7.72
N GLN A 74 12.43 32.46 6.46
CA GLN A 74 11.30 33.31 6.06
C GLN A 74 10.37 32.56 5.10
N TYR A 75 10.07 31.30 5.39
CA TYR A 75 9.16 30.52 4.55
C TYR A 75 7.73 31.03 4.65
N THR A 76 7.03 31.05 3.52
CA THR A 76 5.57 31.05 3.50
C THR A 76 5.03 29.66 3.92
N PRO A 77 3.75 29.55 4.33
CA PRO A 77 3.16 28.26 4.69
C PRO A 77 3.27 27.18 3.60
N ASN A 78 3.17 27.57 2.32
CA ASN A 78 3.31 26.64 1.19
C ASN A 78 4.76 26.20 0.95
N GLU A 79 5.72 27.11 1.11
CA GLU A 79 7.15 26.77 1.03
C GLU A 79 7.54 25.84 2.18
N LEU A 80 7.09 26.15 3.40
CA LEU A 80 7.33 25.30 4.57
C LEU A 80 6.74 23.90 4.37
N ARG A 81 5.50 23.81 3.87
CA ARG A 81 4.88 22.52 3.50
C ARG A 81 5.75 21.74 2.53
N THR A 82 6.29 22.40 1.51
CA THR A 82 7.16 21.77 0.50
C THR A 82 8.46 21.26 1.13
N VAL A 83 9.09 22.06 1.99
CA VAL A 83 10.31 21.69 2.73
C VAL A 83 10.06 20.48 3.64
N LEU A 84 8.97 20.52 4.42
CA LEU A 84 8.64 19.44 5.37
C LEU A 84 8.23 18.15 4.68
N ASN A 85 7.50 18.22 3.56
CA ASN A 85 7.19 17.04 2.74
C ASN A 85 8.45 16.34 2.23
N LYS A 86 9.53 17.07 1.96
CA LYS A 86 10.81 16.47 1.56
C LYS A 86 11.61 15.95 2.75
N ARG A 87 11.58 16.66 3.89
CA ARG A 87 12.41 16.36 5.07
C ARG A 87 11.84 15.26 5.96
N LEU A 88 10.57 15.33 6.34
CA LEU A 88 10.03 14.38 7.33
C LEU A 88 10.19 12.91 6.90
N PRO A 89 9.97 12.51 5.62
CA PRO A 89 10.20 11.13 5.19
C PRO A 89 11.61 10.58 5.47
N THR A 90 12.63 11.43 5.57
CA THR A 90 14.01 11.00 5.78
C THR A 90 14.39 10.85 7.26
N LEU A 91 13.56 11.32 8.19
CA LEU A 91 13.84 11.25 9.63
C LEU A 91 13.57 9.86 10.20
N LYS A 92 14.31 9.45 11.25
CA LYS A 92 14.24 8.09 11.80
C LYS A 92 12.81 7.60 12.12
N ARG A 93 11.96 8.44 12.74
CA ARG A 93 10.57 8.07 13.09
C ARG A 93 9.74 7.65 11.87
N TRP A 94 9.98 8.28 10.73
CA TRP A 94 9.17 8.13 9.53
C TRP A 94 9.80 7.19 8.51
N LYS A 95 11.13 7.28 8.35
CA LYS A 95 11.91 6.46 7.43
C LYS A 95 11.64 4.97 7.64
N GLN A 96 11.69 4.50 8.89
CA GLN A 96 11.41 3.08 9.18
C GLN A 96 9.99 2.66 8.80
N LYS A 97 8.98 3.53 9.02
CA LYS A 97 7.59 3.24 8.65
C LYS A 97 7.42 3.19 7.12
N ILE A 98 8.01 4.15 6.40
CA ILE A 98 8.01 4.19 4.93
C ILE A 98 8.73 2.98 4.35
N ASP A 99 9.91 2.63 4.89
CA ASP A 99 10.67 1.47 4.44
C ASP A 99 9.86 0.17 4.63
N THR A 100 9.19 0.04 5.77
CA THR A 100 8.32 -1.12 6.04
C THR A 100 7.12 -1.18 5.09
N GLU A 101 6.46 -0.04 4.84
CA GLU A 101 5.33 0.06 3.91
C GLU A 101 5.75 -0.23 2.46
N ASN A 102 6.90 0.28 2.03
CA ASN A 102 7.48 0.01 0.72
C ASN A 102 7.83 -1.47 0.55
N ILE A 103 8.46 -2.09 1.55
CA ILE A 103 8.77 -3.53 1.55
C ILE A 103 7.48 -4.35 1.41
N TYR A 104 6.43 -4.02 2.15
CA TYR A 104 5.15 -4.72 2.02
C TYR A 104 4.49 -4.49 0.66
N ASN A 105 4.52 -3.27 0.11
CA ASN A 105 4.04 -3.00 -1.24
C ASN A 105 4.75 -3.88 -2.28
N GLU A 106 6.09 -3.97 -2.22
CA GLU A 106 6.89 -4.81 -3.12
C GLU A 106 6.55 -6.30 -2.97
N ILE A 107 6.47 -6.80 -1.73
CA ILE A 107 6.08 -8.19 -1.45
C ILE A 107 4.69 -8.49 -2.02
N ILE A 108 3.71 -7.62 -1.76
CA ILE A 108 2.33 -7.82 -2.24
C ILE A 108 2.27 -7.78 -3.77
N ASN A 109 3.01 -6.87 -4.42
CA ASN A 109 3.07 -6.83 -5.88
C ASN A 109 3.71 -8.10 -6.46
N ARG A 110 4.81 -8.59 -5.87
CA ARG A 110 5.42 -9.87 -6.26
C ARG A 110 4.44 -11.04 -6.12
N ILE A 111 3.69 -11.09 -5.03
CA ILE A 111 2.68 -12.12 -4.80
C ILE A 111 1.53 -12.02 -5.81
N LYS A 112 1.07 -10.81 -6.16
CA LYS A 112 0.05 -10.63 -7.20
C LYS A 112 0.54 -11.13 -8.55
N VAL A 113 1.79 -10.82 -8.93
CA VAL A 113 2.41 -11.34 -10.17
C VAL A 113 2.46 -12.87 -10.15
N TYR A 114 2.92 -13.47 -9.05
CA TYR A 114 2.97 -14.92 -8.90
C TYR A 114 1.59 -15.58 -9.03
N ILE A 115 0.58 -15.03 -8.37
CA ILE A 115 -0.81 -15.52 -8.47
C ILE A 115 -1.31 -15.45 -9.89
N ASN A 116 -1.02 -14.36 -10.61
CA ASN A 116 -1.46 -14.19 -11.99
C ASN A 116 -0.81 -15.21 -12.92
N SER A 117 0.48 -15.52 -12.75
CA SER A 117 1.17 -16.52 -13.57
C SER A 117 0.81 -17.97 -13.24
N HIS A 118 0.25 -18.22 -12.05
CA HIS A 118 -0.13 -19.56 -11.56
C HIS A 118 -1.63 -19.62 -11.24
N LEU A 119 -2.45 -18.87 -11.98
CA LEU A 119 -3.82 -18.56 -11.58
C LEU A 119 -4.70 -19.80 -11.38
N PHE A 120 -4.51 -20.84 -12.20
CA PHE A 120 -5.30 -22.08 -12.13
C PHE A 120 -4.57 -23.24 -11.46
N ASP A 121 -3.38 -22.99 -10.92
CA ASP A 121 -2.64 -23.99 -10.17
C ASP A 121 -3.20 -24.14 -8.74
N MET A 122 -2.74 -25.18 -8.06
CA MET A 122 -3.00 -25.40 -6.63
C MET A 122 -2.19 -24.40 -5.80
N LEU A 123 -2.75 -23.19 -5.64
CA LEU A 123 -2.19 -22.14 -4.80
C LEU A 123 -2.49 -22.41 -3.32
N ASN A 124 -1.45 -22.70 -2.56
CA ASN A 124 -1.56 -22.89 -1.11
C ASN A 124 -1.01 -21.67 -0.35
N THR A 125 -1.66 -21.33 0.78
CA THR A 125 -1.29 -20.15 1.56
C THR A 125 0.08 -20.23 2.22
N GLU A 126 0.57 -21.44 2.50
CA GLU A 126 1.90 -21.67 3.08
C GLU A 126 3.00 -21.37 2.06
N GLN A 127 2.86 -21.85 0.82
CA GLN A 127 3.76 -21.53 -0.29
C GLN A 127 3.78 -20.04 -0.59
N LEU A 128 2.62 -19.39 -0.65
CA LEU A 128 2.56 -17.94 -0.85
C LEU A 128 3.24 -17.18 0.30
N SER A 129 3.12 -17.64 1.54
CA SER A 129 3.83 -17.03 2.67
C SER A 129 5.35 -17.22 2.59
N LYS A 130 5.83 -18.38 2.11
CA LYS A 130 7.26 -18.64 1.86
C LYS A 130 7.79 -17.72 0.75
N ILE A 131 7.06 -17.55 -0.36
CA ILE A 131 7.41 -16.60 -1.43
C ILE A 131 7.39 -15.16 -0.92
N ALA A 132 6.49 -14.83 0.01
CA ALA A 132 6.45 -13.51 0.63
C ALA A 132 7.62 -13.26 1.61
N GLY A 133 8.28 -14.33 2.09
CA GLY A 133 9.31 -14.22 3.13
C GLY A 133 8.75 -13.85 4.50
N LEU A 134 7.46 -14.08 4.74
CA LEU A 134 6.76 -13.71 5.97
C LEU A 134 6.12 -14.94 6.62
N SER A 135 5.90 -14.88 7.93
CA SER A 135 5.07 -15.89 8.60
C SER A 135 3.65 -15.89 8.00
N LYS A 136 3.02 -17.06 7.97
CA LYS A 136 1.68 -17.23 7.37
C LYS A 136 0.66 -16.23 7.90
N PHE A 137 0.57 -16.04 9.21
CA PHE A 137 -0.39 -15.12 9.82
C PHE A 137 -0.11 -13.66 9.45
N HIS A 138 1.16 -13.24 9.48
CA HIS A 138 1.55 -11.88 9.13
C HIS A 138 1.29 -11.59 7.65
N PHE A 139 1.67 -12.52 6.76
CA PHE A 139 1.38 -12.45 5.33
C PHE A 139 -0.12 -12.24 5.06
N LEU A 140 -0.99 -13.05 5.67
CA LEU A 140 -2.44 -12.96 5.45
C LEU A 140 -3.02 -11.63 5.93
N ARG A 141 -2.53 -11.11 7.06
CA ARG A 141 -2.94 -9.80 7.60
C ARG A 141 -2.54 -8.68 6.64
N ILE A 142 -1.26 -8.61 6.28
CA ILE A 142 -0.72 -7.59 5.37
C ILE A 142 -1.39 -7.68 4.01
N PHE A 143 -1.59 -8.88 3.45
CA PHE A 143 -2.28 -9.03 2.17
C PHE A 143 -3.70 -8.47 2.21
N LYS A 144 -4.46 -8.77 3.26
CA LYS A 144 -5.83 -8.26 3.41
C LYS A 144 -5.85 -6.74 3.60
N GLU A 145 -4.93 -6.20 4.38
CA GLU A 145 -4.79 -4.76 4.60
C GLU A 145 -4.51 -4.01 3.28
N TYR A 146 -3.59 -4.54 2.46
CA TYR A 146 -3.18 -3.90 1.20
C TYR A 146 -4.15 -4.11 0.03
N THR A 147 -4.89 -5.22 0.01
CA THR A 147 -5.82 -5.54 -1.09
C THR A 147 -7.29 -5.29 -0.77
N GLY A 148 -7.62 -5.07 0.50
CA GLY A 148 -8.98 -4.96 1.00
C GLY A 148 -9.74 -6.29 1.09
N GLU A 149 -9.14 -7.41 0.67
CA GLU A 149 -9.80 -8.71 0.61
C GLU A 149 -8.86 -9.85 1.06
N SER A 150 -9.41 -10.96 1.54
CA SER A 150 -8.57 -12.11 1.90
C SER A 150 -7.94 -12.73 0.65
N ILE A 151 -6.78 -13.37 0.79
CA ILE A 151 -6.05 -13.99 -0.32
C ILE A 151 -6.92 -14.95 -1.15
N GLY A 152 -7.78 -15.75 -0.49
CA GLY A 152 -8.67 -16.68 -1.17
C GLY A 152 -9.75 -15.97 -1.99
N VAL A 153 -10.31 -14.87 -1.46
CA VAL A 153 -11.27 -14.03 -2.18
C VAL A 153 -10.61 -13.35 -3.36
N TYR A 154 -9.38 -12.82 -3.17
CA TYR A 154 -8.58 -12.23 -4.25
C TYR A 154 -8.35 -13.21 -5.40
N ILE A 155 -7.81 -14.41 -5.11
CA ILE A 155 -7.53 -15.43 -6.12
C ILE A 155 -8.82 -15.81 -6.86
N GLN A 156 -9.91 -16.02 -6.13
CA GLN A 156 -11.20 -16.38 -6.71
C GLN A 156 -11.76 -15.27 -7.60
N ARG A 157 -11.59 -14.01 -7.21
CA ARG A 157 -12.00 -12.86 -7.99
C ARG A 157 -11.22 -12.78 -9.30
N ILE A 158 -9.89 -12.86 -9.26
CA ILE A 158 -9.04 -12.81 -10.45
C ILE A 158 -9.32 -13.98 -11.41
N ARG A 159 -9.54 -15.19 -10.89
CA ARG A 159 -9.96 -16.35 -11.71
C ARG A 159 -11.23 -16.07 -12.51
N LEU A 160 -12.25 -15.51 -11.85
CA LEU A 160 -13.53 -15.22 -12.50
C LEU A 160 -13.43 -14.06 -13.49
N GLU A 161 -12.63 -13.03 -13.19
CA GLU A 161 -12.33 -11.93 -14.11
C GLU A 161 -11.59 -12.42 -15.36
N TYR A 162 -10.63 -13.33 -15.22
CA TYR A 162 -9.94 -13.96 -16.36
C TYR A 162 -10.89 -14.81 -17.20
N ILE A 163 -11.76 -15.60 -16.57
CA ILE A 163 -12.77 -16.39 -17.30
C ILE A 163 -13.74 -15.48 -18.06
N ALA A 164 -14.18 -14.38 -17.45
CA ALA A 164 -15.02 -13.39 -18.12
C ALA A 164 -14.32 -12.80 -19.36
N HIS A 165 -13.02 -12.50 -19.25
CA HIS A 165 -12.21 -12.06 -20.38
C HIS A 165 -12.16 -13.12 -21.49
N LEU A 166 -11.90 -14.39 -21.17
CA LEU A 166 -11.86 -15.48 -22.15
C LEU A 166 -13.22 -15.70 -22.86
N LEU A 167 -14.33 -15.54 -22.15
CA LEU A 167 -15.68 -15.67 -22.73
C LEU A 167 -15.92 -14.65 -23.84
N LEU A 168 -15.37 -13.44 -23.71
CA LEU A 168 -15.54 -12.35 -24.66
C LEU A 168 -14.53 -12.39 -25.80
N THR A 169 -13.27 -12.74 -25.51
CA THR A 169 -12.15 -12.60 -26.47
C THR A 169 -11.87 -13.87 -27.27
N ALA A 170 -11.93 -15.05 -26.66
CA ALA A 170 -11.42 -16.28 -27.26
C ALA A 170 -12.49 -17.10 -28.01
N ASN A 171 -13.75 -16.61 -28.06
CA ASN A 171 -14.94 -17.32 -28.53
C ASN A 171 -15.06 -18.78 -28.02
N LEU A 172 -14.41 -19.11 -26.91
CA LEU A 172 -14.37 -20.48 -26.38
C LEU A 172 -15.76 -20.92 -25.92
N SER A 173 -16.00 -22.22 -25.99
CA SER A 173 -17.15 -22.84 -25.35
C SER A 173 -16.90 -22.94 -23.84
N LEU A 174 -17.97 -22.99 -23.05
CA LEU A 174 -17.86 -23.18 -21.60
C LEU A 174 -17.17 -24.52 -21.24
N ASN A 175 -17.28 -25.53 -22.11
CA ASN A 175 -16.53 -26.79 -21.97
C ASN A 175 -15.01 -26.55 -21.96
N ASN A 176 -14.51 -25.81 -22.95
CA ASN A 176 -13.07 -25.58 -23.10
C ASN A 176 -12.51 -24.72 -21.95
N ILE A 177 -13.31 -23.76 -21.48
CA ILE A 177 -12.94 -22.93 -20.33
C ILE A 177 -12.83 -23.78 -19.06
N VAL A 178 -13.79 -24.68 -18.80
CA VAL A 178 -13.73 -25.57 -17.64
C VAL A 178 -12.43 -26.40 -17.65
N LEU A 179 -12.04 -26.94 -18.81
CA LEU A 179 -10.80 -27.73 -18.96
C LEU A 179 -9.51 -26.95 -18.68
N GLN A 180 -9.53 -25.63 -18.84
CA GLN A 180 -8.38 -24.74 -18.62
C GLN A 180 -8.38 -24.11 -17.23
N THR A 181 -9.35 -24.46 -16.38
CA THR A 181 -9.52 -23.88 -15.05
C THR A 181 -9.55 -24.99 -14.01
N ASN A 182 -9.41 -24.62 -12.74
CA ASN A 182 -9.53 -25.58 -11.64
C ASN A 182 -10.98 -25.90 -11.24
N TYR A 183 -11.97 -25.49 -12.04
CA TYR A 183 -13.36 -25.86 -11.81
C TYR A 183 -13.61 -27.28 -12.32
N GLN A 184 -14.08 -28.16 -11.43
CA GLN A 184 -14.36 -29.55 -11.80
C GLN A 184 -15.62 -29.72 -12.68
N THR A 185 -16.56 -28.79 -12.62
CA THR A 185 -17.83 -28.89 -13.37
C THR A 185 -18.30 -27.53 -13.90
N LYS A 186 -19.09 -27.54 -14.97
CA LYS A 186 -19.80 -26.33 -15.44
C LYS A 186 -20.70 -25.71 -14.39
N HIS A 187 -21.32 -26.56 -13.55
CA HIS A 187 -22.24 -26.10 -12.53
C HIS A 187 -21.52 -25.28 -11.46
N SER A 188 -20.36 -25.74 -10.97
CA SER A 188 -19.58 -25.01 -9.97
C SER A 188 -19.04 -23.70 -10.53
N LEU A 189 -18.56 -23.69 -11.78
CA LEU A 189 -18.16 -22.47 -12.48
C LEU A 189 -19.34 -21.50 -12.62
N SER A 190 -20.48 -21.95 -13.15
CA SER A 190 -21.64 -21.09 -13.40
C SER A 190 -22.18 -20.48 -12.11
N LYS A 191 -22.22 -21.25 -11.02
CA LYS A 191 -22.63 -20.77 -9.69
C LYS A 191 -21.70 -19.68 -9.17
N ALA A 192 -20.38 -19.89 -9.24
CA ALA A 192 -19.39 -18.91 -8.80
C ALA A 192 -19.42 -17.64 -9.67
N PHE A 193 -19.53 -17.81 -10.99
CA PHE A 193 -19.59 -16.72 -11.95
C PHE A 193 -20.85 -15.86 -11.75
N LYS A 194 -22.03 -16.48 -11.63
CA LYS A 194 -23.29 -15.78 -11.35
C LYS A 194 -23.28 -15.05 -10.03
N LYS A 195 -22.66 -15.62 -8.99
CA LYS A 195 -22.48 -14.94 -7.70
C LYS A 195 -21.66 -13.65 -7.84
N ARG A 196 -20.66 -13.62 -8.73
CA ARG A 196 -19.77 -12.46 -8.92
C ARG A 196 -20.35 -11.41 -9.85
N PHE A 197 -20.89 -11.82 -10.99
CA PHE A 197 -21.29 -10.92 -12.07
C PHE A 197 -22.81 -10.75 -12.23
N GLY A 198 -23.62 -11.46 -11.44
CA GLY A 198 -25.08 -11.46 -11.53
C GLY A 198 -25.67 -12.27 -12.70
N LEU A 199 -24.83 -12.63 -13.68
CA LEU A 199 -25.23 -13.33 -14.92
C LEU A 199 -24.59 -14.72 -15.00
N SER A 200 -25.22 -15.65 -15.72
CA SER A 200 -24.54 -16.89 -16.08
C SER A 200 -23.41 -16.62 -17.09
N PRO A 201 -22.41 -17.52 -17.22
CA PRO A 201 -21.37 -17.37 -18.25
C PRO A 201 -21.92 -17.19 -19.68
N SER A 202 -22.99 -17.91 -20.02
CA SER A 202 -23.64 -17.82 -21.33
C SER A 202 -24.34 -16.48 -21.54
N ASP A 203 -25.11 -16.04 -20.54
CA ASP A 203 -25.82 -14.74 -20.61
C ASP A 203 -24.83 -13.59 -20.67
N TYR A 204 -23.75 -13.66 -19.88
CA TYR A 204 -22.65 -12.69 -19.92
C TYR A 204 -22.02 -12.63 -21.32
N LYS A 205 -21.71 -13.78 -21.93
CA LYS A 205 -21.19 -13.83 -23.29
C LYS A 205 -22.18 -13.22 -24.29
N GLN A 206 -23.47 -13.54 -24.21
CA GLN A 206 -24.48 -13.01 -25.12
C GLN A 206 -24.65 -11.49 -24.99
N GLN A 207 -24.76 -11.00 -23.75
CA GLN A 207 -24.99 -9.58 -23.46
C GLN A 207 -23.83 -8.69 -23.91
N TYR A 208 -22.59 -9.12 -23.68
CA TYR A 208 -21.41 -8.30 -23.93
C TYR A 208 -20.69 -8.61 -25.25
N LYS A 209 -21.11 -9.62 -26.02
CA LYS A 209 -20.62 -9.85 -27.39
C LYS A 209 -21.24 -8.89 -28.41
N GLN A 210 -22.40 -8.30 -28.09
CA GLN A 210 -23.15 -7.38 -28.96
C GLN A 210 -22.93 -5.89 -28.62
N LYS A 211 -22.52 -5.59 -27.38
CA LYS A 211 -22.14 -4.24 -26.94
C LYS A 211 -20.65 -4.04 -27.16
N SER A 212 -20.25 -2.92 -27.79
CA SER A 212 -18.85 -2.60 -28.06
C SER A 212 -17.97 -2.74 -26.81
N TYR A 213 -16.71 -3.16 -27.02
CA TYR A 213 -15.68 -3.49 -26.01
C TYR A 213 -15.60 -2.56 -24.78
N ASN A 214 -16.01 -1.30 -24.94
CA ASN A 214 -15.96 -0.24 -23.92
C ASN A 214 -17.06 -0.30 -22.85
N GLU A 215 -18.09 -1.14 -22.98
CA GLU A 215 -19.22 -1.22 -22.02
C GLU A 215 -19.09 -2.34 -20.96
N SER A 216 -18.04 -3.16 -21.00
CA SER A 216 -17.85 -4.24 -20.02
C SER A 216 -17.39 -3.66 -18.66
N PRO A 217 -17.99 -4.07 -17.52
CA PRO A 217 -17.59 -3.64 -16.18
C PRO A 217 -16.11 -3.96 -15.84
N ILE A 218 -15.51 -4.90 -16.56
CA ILE A 218 -14.12 -5.32 -16.38
C ILE A 218 -13.17 -4.44 -17.21
N LEU A 219 -13.66 -3.86 -18.32
CA LEU A 219 -12.87 -3.15 -19.33
C LEU A 219 -13.06 -1.63 -19.31
N SER A 220 -13.91 -1.06 -18.46
CA SER A 220 -14.05 0.39 -18.32
C SER A 220 -12.92 1.01 -17.46
N GLU A 221 -11.88 1.51 -18.15
CA GLU A 221 -10.86 2.52 -17.82
C GLU A 221 -10.03 2.47 -16.51
N LYS A 222 -10.42 1.79 -15.43
CA LYS A 222 -9.58 1.64 -14.21
C LYS A 222 -8.89 0.27 -14.04
N ASN A 223 -9.22 -0.70 -14.90
CA ASN A 223 -8.67 -2.07 -14.86
C ASN A 223 -7.65 -2.38 -15.98
N HIS A 224 -7.45 -1.46 -16.93
CA HIS A 224 -6.58 -1.72 -18.10
C HIS A 224 -5.11 -1.98 -17.75
N LEU A 225 -4.58 -1.39 -16.69
CA LEU A 225 -3.23 -1.69 -16.20
C LEU A 225 -3.10 -3.07 -15.55
N LYS A 226 -4.19 -3.66 -15.04
CA LYS A 226 -4.20 -5.01 -14.45
C LYS A 226 -4.32 -6.12 -15.49
N LEU A 227 -4.95 -5.85 -16.64
CA LEU A 227 -5.14 -6.83 -17.72
C LEU A 227 -3.96 -6.91 -18.70
N ARG A 228 -3.16 -5.85 -18.87
CA ARG A 228 -1.96 -5.91 -19.71
C ARG A 228 -0.88 -6.85 -19.18
N ILE A 229 -0.85 -7.11 -17.87
CA ILE A 229 0.08 -8.05 -17.23
C ILE A 229 -0.40 -9.52 -17.38
N LEU A 230 -1.64 -9.75 -17.83
CA LEU A 230 -2.20 -11.10 -18.01
C LEU A 230 -1.90 -11.72 -19.39
N VAL A 231 -1.23 -11.00 -20.30
CA VAL A 231 -1.01 -11.42 -21.70
C VAL A 231 0.45 -11.24 -22.15
N VAL A 232 1.40 -11.15 -21.22
CA VAL A 232 2.85 -11.20 -21.53
C VAL A 232 3.51 -12.27 -20.68
#